data_AF-A0A7W1VS43-F1
#
_entry.id   AF-A0A7W1VS43-F1
#
_cell.length_a   1.000
_cell.length_b   1.000
_cell.length_c   1.000
_cell.angle_alpha   90.00
_cell.angle_beta   90.00
_cell.angle_gamma   90.00
#
_symmetry.space_group_name_H-M   'P 1'
#
loop_
_entity.id
_entity.type
_entity.pdbx_description
1 polymer ?
#
loop_
_entity_poly.entity_id
_entity_poly.type
_entity_poly.pdbx_seq_one_letter_code
_entity_poly.pdbx_strand_id
1 'polypeptide(L)'
;MLNDGGVAFVWQGGSIGMQEIYLRILGSNGIFATGDLLVNTYTNQQQAHPVIACLNDGNLVVAWSSQGQDGSLQGVYAKVISPEGVSLSSDLQVNQTTHLNQRNPSVAALADGNFVLVWASERLSGVGATNAGSHVVDIMGRVFSPVGLPLSDEFQLSALDAIGSQPSVAARESGGFLVAWGQLTPAHTNSWDIYARAFDVNNSPISAPVVVNTYRNGDQFAPKLASHDENALVVWTSLGQDGSHDGVFGRLLTSAGDLAGNEIQINTTSINRQIQPTVAADETGRFLVAWSSFIGGTASLDLFAQRYVVQGENGGLYPPDSPYISALSSTELSVTWPELSGYPVAFYELHMDGGLSSPMIVTGMQIAVINLSPGTHYTFRLLYELTDGRRSPLSAPVEGRTWGEDLNGDGLPDDWQASIWGDNPADWPAGDTDSDGDGASNFAEFLAGTNPMDAASVLKTHMQRTLQGMRFSWNTQLGFVYQVQRASNLTGWSNVGTPRFAYGNFDLIQISAEEDPAFYRVICLR
;
A
#
# COMPACT_ATOMS: atom_id res chain seq x y z
N MET A 1 -0.58 -5.96 2.18
CA MET A 1 0.70 -5.49 2.72
C MET A 1 0.85 -6.08 4.11
N LEU A 2 2.08 -6.32 4.57
CA LEU A 2 2.36 -6.74 5.95
C LEU A 2 2.52 -5.50 6.84
N ASN A 3 2.29 -5.66 8.15
CA ASN A 3 2.37 -4.54 9.11
C ASN A 3 3.78 -3.93 9.22
N ASP A 4 4.83 -4.67 8.82
CA ASP A 4 6.22 -4.22 8.82
C ASP A 4 6.65 -3.54 7.50
N GLY A 5 5.72 -3.36 6.55
CA GLY A 5 6.00 -2.84 5.21
C GLY A 5 6.39 -3.91 4.18
N GLY A 6 6.45 -5.18 4.56
CA GLY A 6 6.64 -6.31 3.65
C GLY A 6 5.40 -6.60 2.78
N VAL A 7 5.54 -7.57 1.88
CA VAL A 7 4.48 -8.00 0.95
C VAL A 7 4.39 -9.52 0.91
N ALA A 8 3.18 -10.06 1.03
CA ALA A 8 2.88 -11.47 0.81
C ALA A 8 2.16 -11.66 -0.52
N PHE A 9 2.64 -12.61 -1.32
CA PHE A 9 2.07 -12.99 -2.62
C PHE A 9 1.43 -14.36 -2.52
N VAL A 10 0.21 -14.51 -3.04
CA VAL A 10 -0.45 -15.81 -3.15
C VAL A 10 -0.82 -16.09 -4.60
N TRP A 11 -0.62 -17.32 -5.06
CA TRP A 11 -0.96 -17.71 -6.44
C TRP A 11 -1.33 -19.19 -6.55
N GLN A 12 -1.94 -19.54 -7.69
CA GLN A 12 -2.19 -20.92 -8.11
C GLN A 12 -1.02 -21.38 -8.98
N GLY A 13 -0.46 -22.55 -8.72
CA GLY A 13 0.65 -23.10 -9.49
C GLY A 13 0.53 -24.61 -9.69
N GLY A 14 1.21 -25.16 -10.70
CA GLY A 14 1.20 -26.60 -10.98
C GLY A 14 0.53 -26.96 -12.31
N SER A 15 0.22 -28.24 -12.47
CA SER A 15 -0.35 -28.78 -13.72
C SER A 15 -1.84 -28.40 -13.83
N ILE A 16 -2.32 -28.20 -15.06
CA ILE A 16 -3.74 -27.91 -15.30
C ILE A 16 -4.62 -29.04 -14.76
N GLY A 17 -5.56 -28.70 -13.88
CA GLY A 17 -6.46 -29.64 -13.19
C GLY A 17 -5.92 -30.19 -11.86
N MET A 18 -4.69 -29.86 -11.50
CA MET A 18 -4.00 -30.27 -10.27
C MET A 18 -3.19 -29.08 -9.71
N GLN A 19 -3.73 -27.86 -9.84
CA GLN A 19 -3.07 -26.66 -9.34
C GLN A 19 -3.20 -26.58 -7.83
N GLU A 20 -2.13 -26.18 -7.17
CA GLU A 20 -2.02 -26.00 -5.74
C GLU A 20 -1.90 -24.50 -5.40
N ILE A 21 -2.04 -24.14 -4.13
CA ILE A 21 -1.92 -22.76 -3.64
C ILE A 21 -0.54 -22.54 -3.05
N TYR A 22 0.13 -21.48 -3.50
CA TYR A 22 1.47 -21.10 -3.05
C TYR A 22 1.48 -19.71 -2.43
N LEU A 23 2.40 -19.50 -1.50
CA LEU A 23 2.69 -18.25 -0.81
C LEU A 23 4.17 -17.90 -0.93
N ARG A 24 4.49 -16.61 -1.02
CA ARG A 24 5.86 -16.11 -0.86
C ARG A 24 5.87 -14.73 -0.21
N ILE A 25 6.88 -14.49 0.63
CA ILE A 25 6.97 -13.27 1.44
C ILE A 25 8.21 -12.47 1.06
N LEU A 26 8.00 -11.20 0.78
CA LEU A 26 9.00 -10.17 0.54
C LEU A 26 9.09 -9.29 1.78
N GLY A 27 10.26 -9.21 2.40
CA GLY A 27 10.50 -8.30 3.52
C GLY A 27 10.47 -6.84 3.09
N SER A 28 10.29 -5.93 4.04
CA SER A 28 10.28 -4.48 3.80
C SER A 28 11.59 -3.92 3.22
N ASN A 29 12.69 -4.66 3.34
CA ASN A 29 13.97 -4.37 2.70
C ASN A 29 14.03 -4.76 1.20
N GLY A 30 12.93 -5.25 0.61
CA GLY A 30 12.87 -5.68 -0.79
C GLY A 30 13.57 -7.01 -1.07
N ILE A 31 13.85 -7.82 -0.05
CA ILE A 31 14.44 -9.16 -0.17
C ILE A 31 13.38 -10.21 0.16
N PHE A 32 13.27 -11.26 -0.64
CA PHE A 32 12.37 -12.38 -0.33
C PHE A 32 12.81 -13.06 0.96
N ALA A 33 11.95 -12.98 1.99
CA ALA A 33 12.16 -13.64 3.28
C ALA A 33 11.95 -15.15 3.18
N THR A 34 11.16 -15.60 2.19
CA THR A 34 10.87 -17.03 1.97
C THR A 34 11.12 -17.45 0.51
N GLY A 35 11.25 -18.75 0.30
CA GLY A 35 10.98 -19.37 -1.00
C GLY A 35 9.47 -19.50 -1.27
N ASP A 36 9.12 -20.28 -2.30
CA ASP A 36 7.73 -20.61 -2.59
C ASP A 36 7.24 -21.67 -1.58
N LEU A 37 6.20 -21.35 -0.83
CA LEU A 37 5.63 -22.19 0.22
C LEU A 37 4.30 -22.77 -0.24
N LEU A 38 4.14 -24.09 -0.15
CA LEU A 38 2.84 -24.75 -0.40
C LEU A 38 1.89 -24.46 0.76
N VAL A 39 0.73 -23.88 0.46
CA VAL A 39 -0.26 -23.45 1.46
C VAL A 39 -1.24 -24.56 1.81
N ASN A 40 -1.91 -25.16 0.83
CA ASN A 40 -2.94 -26.18 1.08
C ASN A 40 -2.30 -27.53 1.45
N THR A 41 -3.00 -28.33 2.25
CA THR A 41 -2.56 -29.69 2.61
C THR A 41 -3.24 -30.76 1.77
N TYR A 42 -4.46 -30.50 1.30
CA TYR A 42 -5.14 -31.38 0.36
C TYR A 42 -4.68 -31.09 -1.06
N THR A 43 -3.97 -32.04 -1.68
CA THR A 43 -3.34 -31.93 -3.01
C THR A 43 -3.98 -32.86 -4.04
N ASN A 44 -5.21 -33.32 -3.79
CA ASN A 44 -5.97 -34.08 -4.78
C ASN A 44 -6.81 -33.07 -5.58
N GLN A 45 -6.90 -33.23 -6.90
CA GLN A 45 -7.64 -32.31 -7.78
C GLN A 45 -7.13 -30.86 -7.68
N GLN A 46 -7.86 -29.93 -8.31
CA GLN A 46 -7.50 -28.52 -8.39
C GLN A 46 -7.90 -27.72 -7.14
N GLN A 47 -7.00 -26.84 -6.73
CA GLN A 47 -7.23 -25.70 -5.86
C GLN A 47 -7.14 -24.41 -6.68
N ALA A 48 -8.06 -23.47 -6.41
CA ALA A 48 -8.24 -22.29 -7.25
C ALA A 48 -8.67 -21.05 -6.45
N HIS A 49 -8.55 -19.90 -7.10
CA HIS A 49 -8.99 -18.58 -6.61
C HIS A 49 -8.46 -18.21 -5.22
N PRO A 50 -7.14 -18.24 -4.98
CA PRO A 50 -6.59 -17.87 -3.70
C PRO A 50 -6.77 -16.37 -3.47
N VAL A 51 -7.08 -16.03 -2.22
CA VAL A 51 -7.13 -14.67 -1.70
C VAL A 51 -6.37 -14.63 -0.37
N ILE A 52 -5.86 -13.46 -0.02
CA ILE A 52 -5.06 -13.26 1.18
C ILE A 52 -5.46 -11.96 1.89
N ALA A 53 -5.48 -11.98 3.21
CA ALA A 53 -5.51 -10.79 4.05
C ALA A 53 -4.43 -10.88 5.14
N CYS A 54 -3.82 -9.74 5.47
CA CYS A 54 -3.04 -9.58 6.69
C CYS A 54 -3.98 -9.11 7.80
N LEU A 55 -3.91 -9.78 8.95
CA LEU A 55 -4.69 -9.49 10.14
C LEU A 55 -3.98 -8.44 11.00
N ASN A 56 -4.72 -7.85 11.95
CA ASN A 56 -4.20 -6.80 12.83
C ASN A 56 -3.04 -7.29 13.71
N ASP A 57 -2.97 -8.59 14.01
CA ASP A 57 -1.87 -9.22 14.76
C ASP A 57 -0.64 -9.56 13.88
N GLY A 58 -0.70 -9.26 12.57
CA GLY A 58 0.34 -9.53 11.57
C GLY A 58 0.17 -10.89 10.88
N ASN A 59 -0.63 -11.81 11.42
CA ASN A 59 -0.86 -13.11 10.78
C ASN A 59 -1.57 -12.96 9.43
N LEU A 60 -1.42 -13.97 8.60
CA LEU A 60 -1.99 -14.03 7.26
C LEU A 60 -3.11 -15.07 7.23
N VAL A 61 -4.22 -14.73 6.59
CA VAL A 61 -5.25 -15.69 6.23
C VAL A 61 -5.23 -15.86 4.73
N VAL A 62 -4.94 -17.07 4.27
CA VAL A 62 -5.05 -17.45 2.87
C VAL A 62 -6.29 -18.32 2.69
N ALA A 63 -7.19 -17.95 1.78
CA ALA A 63 -8.38 -18.74 1.47
C ALA A 63 -8.46 -19.10 -0.02
N TRP A 64 -9.02 -20.25 -0.35
CA TRP A 64 -9.10 -20.79 -1.72
C TRP A 64 -10.34 -21.67 -1.90
N SER A 65 -10.70 -21.93 -3.16
CA SER A 65 -11.68 -22.96 -3.54
C SER A 65 -10.94 -24.29 -3.76
N SER A 66 -11.45 -25.40 -3.21
CA SER A 66 -10.83 -26.72 -3.26
C SER A 66 -11.80 -27.74 -3.83
N GLN A 67 -11.39 -28.48 -4.86
CA GLN A 67 -12.24 -29.46 -5.53
C GLN A 67 -12.20 -30.83 -4.82
N GLY A 68 -13.36 -31.36 -4.42
CA GLY A 68 -13.51 -32.72 -3.90
C GLY A 68 -13.10 -32.92 -2.44
N GLN A 69 -12.59 -31.88 -1.76
CA GLN A 69 -12.05 -32.00 -0.40
C GLN A 69 -13.12 -32.28 0.66
N ASP A 70 -14.34 -31.75 0.49
CA ASP A 70 -15.49 -31.99 1.37
C ASP A 70 -16.38 -33.17 0.91
N GLY A 71 -15.95 -33.89 -0.12
CA GLY A 71 -16.71 -34.99 -0.73
C GLY A 71 -17.76 -34.55 -1.75
N SER A 72 -17.87 -33.26 -2.09
CA SER A 72 -18.73 -32.75 -3.17
C SER A 72 -17.90 -32.07 -4.27
N LEU A 73 -18.47 -31.08 -4.96
CA LEU A 73 -17.81 -30.33 -6.03
C LEU A 73 -16.70 -29.42 -5.48
N GLN A 74 -16.90 -28.11 -5.38
CA GLN A 74 -15.94 -27.19 -4.75
C GLN A 74 -16.39 -26.83 -3.34
N GLY A 75 -15.45 -26.81 -2.39
CA GLY A 75 -15.60 -26.20 -1.07
C GLY A 75 -14.65 -25.02 -0.90
N VAL A 76 -14.90 -24.17 0.10
CA VAL A 76 -14.02 -23.04 0.45
C VAL A 76 -13.20 -23.42 1.67
N TYR A 77 -11.88 -23.24 1.55
CA TYR A 77 -10.92 -23.55 2.60
C TYR A 77 -10.05 -22.35 2.91
N ALA A 78 -9.51 -22.31 4.12
CA ALA A 78 -8.56 -21.28 4.54
C ALA A 78 -7.45 -21.84 5.43
N LYS A 79 -6.37 -21.08 5.59
CA LYS A 79 -5.29 -21.38 6.53
C LYS A 79 -4.75 -20.10 7.13
N VAL A 80 -4.50 -20.12 8.43
CA VAL A 80 -3.79 -19.06 9.15
C VAL A 80 -2.29 -19.36 9.10
N ILE A 81 -1.49 -18.36 8.72
CA ILE A 81 -0.04 -18.46 8.51
C ILE A 81 0.62 -17.27 9.22
N SER A 82 1.79 -17.45 9.81
CA SER A 82 2.55 -16.37 10.44
C SER A 82 3.15 -15.39 9.40
N PRO A 83 3.58 -14.19 9.79
CA PRO A 83 4.31 -13.27 8.91
C PRO A 83 5.60 -13.87 8.30
N GLU A 84 6.17 -14.90 8.93
CA GLU A 84 7.37 -15.61 8.48
C GLU A 84 7.04 -16.80 7.55
N GLY A 85 5.75 -17.05 7.27
CA GLY A 85 5.30 -18.12 6.39
C GLY A 85 5.07 -19.47 7.09
N VAL A 86 5.02 -19.51 8.42
CA VAL A 86 4.76 -20.75 9.17
C VAL A 86 3.25 -21.00 9.25
N SER A 87 2.78 -22.20 8.88
CA SER A 87 1.36 -22.56 9.04
C SER A 87 0.99 -22.65 10.53
N LEU A 88 0.01 -21.84 10.95
CA LEU A 88 -0.48 -21.78 12.33
C LEU A 88 -1.76 -22.61 12.55
N SER A 89 -2.43 -23.00 11.45
CA SER A 89 -3.60 -23.87 11.48
C SER A 89 -3.48 -25.03 10.48
N SER A 90 -4.32 -26.05 10.64
CA SER A 90 -4.65 -26.97 9.54
C SER A 90 -5.48 -26.25 8.47
N ASP A 91 -5.76 -26.92 7.36
CA ASP A 91 -6.79 -26.44 6.42
C ASP A 91 -8.13 -26.35 7.18
N LEU A 92 -8.70 -25.15 7.18
CA LEU A 92 -9.98 -24.82 7.80
C LEU A 92 -11.06 -24.90 6.73
N GLN A 93 -12.07 -25.75 6.93
CA GLN A 93 -13.23 -25.72 6.05
C GLN A 93 -14.12 -24.54 6.42
N VAL A 94 -14.26 -23.59 5.50
CA VAL A 94 -14.95 -22.32 5.71
C VAL A 94 -16.45 -22.53 5.63
N ASN A 95 -16.89 -23.19 4.55
CA ASN A 95 -18.28 -23.54 4.32
C ASN A 95 -18.74 -24.69 5.21
N GLN A 96 -19.89 -24.52 5.86
CA GLN A 96 -20.69 -25.58 6.46
C GLN A 96 -21.58 -26.27 5.41
N THR A 97 -22.07 -25.54 4.40
CA THR A 97 -22.84 -26.11 3.29
C THR A 97 -21.90 -26.81 2.31
N THR A 98 -21.99 -28.13 2.18
CA THR A 98 -21.08 -28.93 1.33
C THR A 98 -21.67 -29.35 -0.01
N HIS A 99 -22.98 -29.28 -0.19
CA HIS A 99 -23.62 -29.76 -1.42
C HIS A 99 -23.46 -28.75 -2.58
N LEU A 100 -23.01 -29.20 -3.75
CA LEU A 100 -22.70 -28.38 -4.95
C LEU A 100 -21.44 -27.49 -4.78
N ASN A 101 -21.31 -26.42 -5.56
CA ASN A 101 -20.11 -25.60 -5.61
C ASN A 101 -20.15 -24.42 -4.64
N GLN A 102 -19.16 -24.35 -3.76
CA GLN A 102 -18.85 -23.20 -2.93
C GLN A 102 -17.51 -22.65 -3.38
N ARG A 103 -17.47 -21.39 -3.84
CA ARG A 103 -16.34 -20.87 -4.63
C ARG A 103 -16.17 -19.36 -4.53
N ASN A 104 -15.06 -18.90 -5.11
CA ASN A 104 -14.69 -17.48 -5.23
C ASN A 104 -14.68 -16.76 -3.87
N PRO A 105 -13.82 -17.21 -2.92
CA PRO A 105 -13.72 -16.55 -1.63
C PRO A 105 -13.18 -15.13 -1.75
N SER A 106 -13.57 -14.29 -0.81
CA SER A 106 -12.96 -13.00 -0.50
C SER A 106 -12.85 -12.87 1.02
N VAL A 107 -11.80 -12.19 1.50
CA VAL A 107 -11.44 -12.13 2.92
C VAL A 107 -11.13 -10.70 3.33
N ALA A 108 -11.55 -10.31 4.53
CA ALA A 108 -11.17 -9.04 5.14
C ALA A 108 -10.85 -9.22 6.63
N ALA A 109 -9.76 -8.58 7.07
CA ALA A 109 -9.44 -8.40 8.49
C ALA A 109 -10.36 -7.33 9.07
N LEU A 110 -11.05 -7.65 10.16
CA LEU A 110 -12.02 -6.77 10.82
C LEU A 110 -11.35 -5.91 11.90
N ALA A 111 -11.94 -4.75 12.20
CA ALA A 111 -11.41 -3.80 13.18
C ALA A 111 -11.31 -4.38 14.61
N ASP A 112 -12.11 -5.39 14.93
CA ASP A 112 -12.09 -6.10 16.21
C ASP A 112 -11.00 -7.18 16.30
N GLY A 113 -10.16 -7.33 15.27
CA GLY A 113 -9.09 -8.32 15.16
C GLY A 113 -9.52 -9.66 14.57
N ASN A 114 -10.83 -9.88 14.37
CA ASN A 114 -11.35 -11.07 13.70
C ASN A 114 -11.16 -10.97 12.17
N PHE A 115 -11.58 -12.00 11.44
CA PHE A 115 -11.71 -11.90 9.98
C PHE A 115 -13.03 -12.47 9.49
N VAL A 116 -13.51 -11.91 8.39
CA VAL A 116 -14.70 -12.42 7.67
C VAL A 116 -14.26 -13.02 6.35
N LEU A 117 -14.83 -14.18 6.03
CA LEU A 117 -14.76 -14.80 4.71
C LEU A 117 -16.13 -14.73 4.07
N VAL A 118 -16.16 -14.37 2.79
CA VAL A 118 -17.38 -14.36 1.97
C VAL A 118 -17.17 -15.16 0.70
N TRP A 119 -18.20 -15.87 0.21
CA TRP A 119 -18.10 -16.72 -0.97
C TRP A 119 -19.45 -16.86 -1.68
N ALA A 120 -19.41 -17.36 -2.92
CA ALA A 120 -20.61 -17.76 -3.66
C ALA A 120 -20.94 -19.22 -3.33
N SER A 121 -22.18 -19.50 -2.89
CA SER A 121 -22.64 -20.82 -2.51
C SER A 121 -23.82 -21.28 -3.35
N GLU A 122 -23.70 -22.45 -3.98
CA GLU A 122 -24.78 -23.08 -4.73
C GLU A 122 -25.66 -23.94 -3.84
N ARG A 123 -26.98 -23.76 -3.98
CA ARG A 123 -27.97 -24.67 -3.37
C ARG A 123 -29.13 -24.95 -4.32
N LEU A 124 -29.87 -26.02 -4.02
CA LEU A 124 -31.13 -26.33 -4.68
C LEU A 124 -32.23 -25.41 -4.15
N SER A 125 -33.10 -24.91 -5.04
CA SER A 125 -34.27 -24.12 -4.64
C SER A 125 -35.42 -25.02 -4.15
N GLY A 126 -35.89 -24.81 -2.92
CA GLY A 126 -37.16 -25.33 -2.38
C GLY A 126 -37.12 -26.69 -1.65
N VAL A 127 -37.87 -26.79 -0.54
CA VAL A 127 -38.21 -28.06 0.12
C VAL A 127 -39.41 -28.67 -0.62
N GLY A 128 -39.23 -29.85 -1.22
CA GLY A 128 -40.33 -30.64 -1.82
C GLY A 128 -40.62 -30.43 -3.31
N ALA A 129 -39.75 -29.75 -4.08
CA ALA A 129 -39.95 -29.60 -5.52
C ALA A 129 -39.59 -30.90 -6.28
N THR A 130 -40.59 -31.50 -6.94
CA THR A 130 -40.41 -32.59 -7.92
C THR A 130 -39.73 -32.13 -9.22
N ASN A 131 -39.29 -30.86 -9.29
CA ASN A 131 -38.51 -30.29 -10.38
C ASN A 131 -37.12 -29.92 -9.85
N ALA A 132 -36.17 -30.84 -10.02
CA ALA A 132 -34.76 -30.73 -9.65
C ALA A 132 -33.95 -29.70 -10.48
N GLY A 133 -34.51 -28.53 -10.82
CA GLY A 133 -34.00 -27.70 -11.93
C GLY A 133 -33.62 -26.26 -11.64
N SER A 134 -33.86 -25.71 -10.44
CA SER A 134 -33.49 -24.30 -10.15
C SER A 134 -32.38 -24.24 -9.10
N HIS A 135 -31.16 -23.96 -9.57
CA HIS A 135 -30.02 -23.65 -8.72
C HIS A 135 -30.08 -22.18 -8.32
N VAL A 136 -29.90 -21.89 -7.03
CA VAL A 136 -29.71 -20.54 -6.52
C VAL A 136 -28.25 -20.42 -6.12
N VAL A 137 -27.64 -19.27 -6.39
CA VAL A 137 -26.29 -18.94 -5.92
C VAL A 137 -26.43 -17.79 -4.94
N ASP A 138 -26.21 -18.05 -3.66
CA ASP A 138 -26.18 -17.01 -2.65
C ASP A 138 -24.76 -16.47 -2.46
N ILE A 139 -24.69 -15.26 -1.92
CA ILE A 139 -23.46 -14.78 -1.30
C ILE A 139 -23.57 -15.06 0.19
N MET A 140 -22.63 -15.84 0.71
CA MET A 140 -22.59 -16.30 2.10
C MET A 140 -21.35 -15.73 2.80
N GLY A 141 -21.44 -15.57 4.11
CA GLY A 141 -20.35 -15.10 4.96
C GLY A 141 -20.21 -15.90 6.24
N ARG A 142 -19.01 -15.86 6.84
CA ARG A 142 -18.72 -16.43 8.16
C ARG A 142 -17.55 -15.70 8.83
N VAL A 143 -17.66 -15.48 10.13
CA VAL A 143 -16.64 -14.79 10.93
C VAL A 143 -15.80 -15.78 11.71
N PHE A 144 -14.50 -15.52 11.79
CA PHE A 144 -13.51 -16.34 12.47
C PHE A 144 -12.62 -15.47 13.36
N SER A 145 -12.15 -16.05 14.46
CA SER A 145 -11.10 -15.47 15.30
C SER A 145 -9.77 -15.39 14.54
N PRO A 146 -8.79 -14.57 14.98
CA PRO A 146 -7.48 -14.50 14.34
C PRO A 146 -6.74 -15.85 14.21
N VAL A 147 -7.01 -16.79 15.11
CA VAL A 147 -6.42 -18.15 15.10
C VAL A 147 -7.23 -19.17 14.28
N GLY A 148 -8.26 -18.73 13.55
CA GLY A 148 -9.04 -19.56 12.64
C GLY A 148 -10.21 -20.35 13.26
N LEU A 149 -10.56 -20.09 14.53
CA LEU A 149 -11.77 -20.65 15.14
C LEU A 149 -13.02 -19.94 14.60
N PRO A 150 -14.08 -20.66 14.17
CA PRO A 150 -15.32 -20.03 13.72
C PRO A 150 -16.05 -19.38 14.90
N LEU A 151 -16.44 -18.12 14.72
CA LEU A 151 -17.19 -17.33 15.70
C LEU A 151 -18.68 -17.18 15.32
N SER A 152 -19.05 -17.59 14.11
CA SER A 152 -20.42 -17.66 13.64
C SER A 152 -20.69 -18.94 12.86
N ASP A 153 -21.98 -19.25 12.66
CA ASP A 153 -22.42 -20.10 11.55
C ASP A 153 -22.36 -19.32 10.22
N GLU A 154 -22.58 -20.01 9.10
CA GLU A 154 -22.81 -19.38 7.80
C GLU A 154 -24.05 -18.48 7.87
N PHE A 155 -23.92 -17.26 7.33
CA PHE A 155 -25.04 -16.33 7.20
C PHE A 155 -25.11 -15.76 5.78
N GLN A 156 -26.33 -15.49 5.33
CA GLN A 156 -26.58 -15.00 3.97
C GLN A 156 -26.38 -13.49 3.88
N LEU A 157 -25.60 -13.06 2.89
CA LEU A 157 -25.27 -11.67 2.61
C LEU A 157 -26.19 -11.06 1.54
N SER A 158 -26.47 -11.83 0.47
CA SER A 158 -27.38 -11.45 -0.61
C SER A 158 -28.85 -11.48 -0.18
N ALA A 159 -29.75 -10.91 -1.00
CA ALA A 159 -31.19 -11.12 -0.84
C ALA A 159 -31.64 -12.49 -1.41
N LEU A 160 -32.85 -12.91 -1.04
CA LEU A 160 -33.48 -14.14 -1.55
C LEU A 160 -33.84 -14.00 -3.05
N ASP A 161 -33.89 -15.14 -3.74
CA ASP A 161 -34.36 -15.30 -5.14
C ASP A 161 -33.51 -14.61 -6.24
N ALA A 162 -32.20 -14.52 -6.06
CA ALA A 162 -31.26 -14.05 -7.08
C ALA A 162 -30.04 -14.97 -7.23
N ILE A 163 -29.30 -14.82 -8.33
CA ILE A 163 -28.05 -15.55 -8.57
C ILE A 163 -26.89 -14.56 -8.35
N GLY A 164 -26.14 -14.76 -7.28
CA GLY A 164 -24.94 -13.99 -6.95
C GLY A 164 -23.66 -14.55 -7.58
N SER A 165 -22.65 -13.71 -7.76
CA SER A 165 -21.31 -14.11 -8.18
C SER A 165 -20.22 -13.16 -7.69
N GLN A 166 -18.99 -13.68 -7.59
CA GLN A 166 -17.74 -12.93 -7.40
C GLN A 166 -17.81 -11.87 -6.30
N PRO A 167 -18.08 -12.25 -5.03
CA PRO A 167 -18.12 -11.29 -3.95
C PRO A 167 -16.75 -10.69 -3.66
N SER A 168 -16.76 -9.44 -3.20
CA SER A 168 -15.60 -8.71 -2.65
C SER A 168 -16.01 -8.10 -1.33
N VAL A 169 -15.22 -8.31 -0.27
CA VAL A 169 -15.47 -7.76 1.06
C VAL A 169 -14.35 -6.79 1.46
N ALA A 170 -14.73 -5.73 2.17
CA ALA A 170 -13.79 -4.83 2.84
C ALA A 170 -14.32 -4.49 4.25
N ALA A 171 -13.41 -4.36 5.21
CA ALA A 171 -13.77 -4.02 6.57
C ALA A 171 -14.16 -2.54 6.69
N ARG A 172 -15.07 -2.26 7.63
CA ARG A 172 -15.45 -0.90 7.98
C ARG A 172 -14.66 -0.48 9.21
N GLU A 173 -14.05 0.69 9.17
CA GLU A 173 -13.33 1.24 10.32
C GLU A 173 -14.25 1.53 11.50
N SER A 174 -15.51 1.88 11.23
CA SER A 174 -16.57 1.98 12.24
C SER A 174 -17.01 0.63 12.83
N GLY A 175 -16.41 -0.48 12.42
CA GLY A 175 -16.80 -1.86 12.76
C GLY A 175 -17.73 -2.52 11.74
N GLY A 176 -17.65 -3.85 11.62
CA GLY A 176 -18.36 -4.63 10.61
C GLY A 176 -17.66 -4.60 9.23
N PHE A 177 -18.42 -4.80 8.16
CA PHE A 177 -17.86 -4.94 6.81
C PHE A 177 -18.87 -4.55 5.71
N LEU A 178 -18.36 -4.20 4.53
CA LEU A 178 -19.12 -3.94 3.31
C LEU A 178 -18.81 -5.04 2.30
N VAL A 179 -19.84 -5.55 1.62
CA VAL A 179 -19.69 -6.56 0.57
C VAL A 179 -20.27 -6.03 -0.73
N ALA A 180 -19.57 -6.24 -1.84
CA ALA A 180 -20.05 -6.01 -3.20
C ALA A 180 -20.05 -7.34 -4.00
N TRP A 181 -21.04 -7.56 -4.86
CA TRP A 181 -21.15 -8.78 -5.67
C TRP A 181 -21.86 -8.51 -7.00
N GLY A 182 -21.65 -9.37 -8.00
CA GLY A 182 -22.46 -9.39 -9.21
C GLY A 182 -23.76 -10.16 -8.95
N GLN A 183 -24.90 -9.70 -9.45
CA GLN A 183 -26.17 -10.38 -9.28
C GLN A 183 -27.02 -10.37 -10.54
N LEU A 184 -27.53 -11.54 -10.90
CA LEU A 184 -28.58 -11.70 -11.90
C LEU A 184 -29.92 -11.85 -11.19
N THR A 185 -30.88 -10.98 -11.52
CA THR A 185 -32.23 -11.00 -10.92
C THR A 185 -33.26 -11.57 -11.89
N PRO A 186 -34.28 -12.31 -11.42
CA PRO A 186 -35.35 -12.80 -12.29
C PRO A 186 -36.13 -11.70 -13.03
N ALA A 187 -36.17 -10.48 -12.45
CA ALA A 187 -36.81 -9.32 -13.06
C ALA A 187 -36.05 -8.78 -14.29
N HIS A 188 -34.75 -9.09 -14.42
CA HIS A 188 -33.88 -8.63 -15.51
C HIS A 188 -33.14 -9.85 -16.08
N THR A 189 -33.78 -10.55 -17.01
CA THR A 189 -33.30 -11.85 -17.51
C THR A 189 -32.09 -11.76 -18.44
N ASN A 190 -31.54 -10.58 -18.69
CA ASN A 190 -30.54 -10.34 -19.74
C ASN A 190 -29.33 -9.49 -19.32
N SER A 191 -29.12 -9.22 -18.02
CA SER A 191 -27.93 -8.49 -17.55
C SER A 191 -27.59 -8.78 -16.08
N TRP A 192 -26.30 -8.96 -15.79
CA TRP A 192 -25.75 -8.92 -14.43
C TRP A 192 -25.56 -7.48 -13.96
N ASP A 193 -26.01 -7.13 -12.76
CA ASP A 193 -25.76 -5.83 -12.12
C ASP A 193 -24.83 -5.97 -10.91
N ILE A 194 -24.18 -4.88 -10.47
CA ILE A 194 -23.39 -4.84 -9.24
C ILE A 194 -24.26 -4.43 -8.07
N TYR A 195 -24.21 -5.21 -6.99
CA TYR A 195 -24.89 -4.93 -5.72
C TYR A 195 -23.89 -4.72 -4.60
N ALA A 196 -24.30 -4.00 -3.57
CA ALA A 196 -23.55 -3.87 -2.33
C ALA A 196 -24.46 -3.88 -1.10
N ARG A 197 -23.90 -4.25 0.06
CA ARG A 197 -24.58 -4.23 1.36
C ARG A 197 -23.59 -4.18 2.51
N ALA A 198 -23.86 -3.30 3.46
CA ALA A 198 -23.06 -3.17 4.69
C ALA A 198 -23.66 -3.96 5.85
N PHE A 199 -22.78 -4.43 6.73
CA PHE A 199 -23.07 -5.18 7.93
C PHE A 199 -22.36 -4.54 9.12
N ASP A 200 -23.01 -4.60 10.28
CA ASP A 200 -22.45 -4.15 11.54
C ASP A 200 -21.55 -5.21 12.19
N VAL A 201 -21.00 -4.90 13.37
CA VAL A 201 -20.13 -5.79 14.16
C VAL A 201 -20.83 -7.08 14.62
N ASN A 202 -22.17 -7.11 14.64
CA ASN A 202 -22.95 -8.29 15.01
C ASN A 202 -23.40 -9.09 13.78
N ASN A 203 -22.80 -8.84 12.61
CA ASN A 203 -23.18 -9.44 11.32
C ASN A 203 -24.63 -9.13 10.92
N SER A 204 -25.22 -8.07 11.47
CA SER A 204 -26.57 -7.63 11.11
C SER A 204 -26.48 -6.65 9.94
N PRO A 205 -27.34 -6.80 8.91
CA PRO A 205 -27.32 -5.89 7.78
C PRO A 205 -27.78 -4.49 8.20
N ILE A 206 -27.01 -3.48 7.82
CA ILE A 206 -27.34 -2.06 8.10
C ILE A 206 -28.49 -1.60 7.21
N SER A 207 -28.55 -2.10 5.98
CA SER A 207 -29.58 -1.75 4.99
C SER A 207 -29.94 -2.94 4.09
N ALA A 208 -30.94 -2.75 3.21
CA ALA A 208 -31.20 -3.67 2.11
C ALA A 208 -30.08 -3.58 1.05
N PRO A 209 -29.86 -4.62 0.23
CA PRO A 209 -28.92 -4.52 -0.89
C PRO A 209 -29.24 -3.33 -1.81
N VAL A 210 -28.22 -2.58 -2.18
CA VAL A 210 -28.32 -1.47 -3.14
C VAL A 210 -27.74 -1.89 -4.48
N VAL A 211 -28.31 -1.40 -5.58
CA VAL A 211 -27.69 -1.52 -6.92
C VAL A 211 -26.69 -0.40 -7.10
N VAL A 212 -25.44 -0.76 -7.38
CA VAL A 212 -24.31 0.17 -7.47
C VAL A 212 -24.25 0.83 -8.85
N ASN A 213 -24.37 0.06 -9.93
CA ASN A 213 -24.37 0.57 -11.30
C ASN A 213 -25.70 1.23 -11.67
N THR A 214 -25.61 2.22 -12.56
CA THR A 214 -26.74 2.90 -13.20
C THR A 214 -26.94 2.43 -14.64
N TYR A 215 -25.86 2.06 -15.32
CA TYR A 215 -25.89 1.46 -16.65
C TYR A 215 -26.23 -0.02 -16.56
N ARG A 216 -27.32 -0.45 -17.20
CA ARG A 216 -27.91 -1.80 -17.09
C ARG A 216 -27.95 -2.57 -18.41
N ASN A 217 -27.31 -2.07 -19.45
CA ASN A 217 -27.33 -2.71 -20.76
C ASN A 217 -26.08 -3.58 -20.95
N GLY A 218 -26.25 -4.90 -21.08
CA GLY A 218 -25.13 -5.84 -21.01
C GLY A 218 -24.72 -6.13 -19.56
N ASP A 219 -23.70 -6.96 -19.37
CA ASP A 219 -23.29 -7.41 -18.03
C ASP A 219 -22.35 -6.43 -17.33
N GLN A 220 -22.55 -6.29 -16.02
CA GLN A 220 -21.65 -5.67 -15.07
C GLN A 220 -21.17 -6.77 -14.12
N PHE A 221 -19.86 -7.00 -14.04
CA PHE A 221 -19.30 -8.16 -13.34
C PHE A 221 -17.92 -7.92 -12.73
N ALA A 222 -17.47 -8.90 -11.94
CA ALA A 222 -16.19 -8.90 -11.22
C ALA A 222 -15.93 -7.63 -10.38
N PRO A 223 -16.83 -7.26 -9.44
CA PRO A 223 -16.59 -6.10 -8.60
C PRO A 223 -15.39 -6.32 -7.68
N LYS A 224 -14.64 -5.24 -7.45
CA LYS A 224 -13.66 -5.10 -6.37
C LYS A 224 -14.01 -3.91 -5.50
N LEU A 225 -13.68 -4.01 -4.24
CA LEU A 225 -14.07 -3.07 -3.20
C LEU A 225 -12.88 -2.77 -2.30
N ALA A 226 -12.67 -1.49 -2.01
CA ALA A 226 -11.83 -1.03 -0.92
C ALA A 226 -12.58 0.05 -0.13
N SER A 227 -12.32 0.13 1.16
CA SER A 227 -12.90 1.11 2.08
C SER A 227 -11.81 1.76 2.93
N HIS A 228 -12.03 3.02 3.28
CA HIS A 228 -11.24 3.77 4.25
C HIS A 228 -12.11 4.88 4.84
N ASP A 229 -12.01 5.10 6.15
CA ASP A 229 -12.89 5.99 6.91
C ASP A 229 -14.40 5.74 6.61
N GLU A 230 -15.09 6.81 6.19
CA GLU A 230 -16.51 6.83 5.84
C GLU A 230 -16.77 6.53 4.36
N ASN A 231 -15.74 6.17 3.58
CA ASN A 231 -15.81 6.04 2.13
C ASN A 231 -15.45 4.62 1.66
N ALA A 232 -16.09 4.22 0.56
CA ALA A 232 -15.80 2.98 -0.12
C ALA A 232 -15.85 3.19 -1.64
N LEU A 233 -14.87 2.66 -2.36
CA LEU A 233 -14.89 2.65 -3.83
C LEU A 233 -15.13 1.23 -4.33
N VAL A 234 -16.25 1.04 -5.03
CA VAL A 234 -16.55 -0.20 -5.76
C VAL A 234 -16.17 0.04 -7.22
N VAL A 235 -15.39 -0.88 -7.81
CA VAL A 235 -15.00 -0.87 -9.23
C VAL A 235 -15.39 -2.18 -9.89
N TRP A 236 -15.77 -2.17 -11.17
CA TRP A 236 -16.22 -3.37 -11.89
C TRP A 236 -15.91 -3.28 -13.40
N THR A 237 -16.05 -4.41 -14.09
CA THR A 237 -16.02 -4.47 -15.56
C THR A 237 -17.44 -4.33 -16.10
N SER A 238 -17.65 -3.46 -17.09
CA SER A 238 -18.94 -3.15 -17.69
C SER A 238 -18.91 -3.37 -19.20
N LEU A 239 -19.87 -4.13 -19.74
CA LEU A 239 -19.97 -4.40 -21.18
C LEU A 239 -20.64 -3.25 -21.95
N GLY A 240 -19.92 -2.68 -22.91
CA GLY A 240 -20.45 -1.73 -23.89
C GLY A 240 -20.70 -0.31 -23.38
N GLN A 241 -20.47 -0.03 -22.10
CA GLN A 241 -20.82 1.25 -21.49
C GLN A 241 -19.98 2.43 -21.98
N ASP A 242 -18.70 2.21 -22.30
CA ASP A 242 -17.80 3.23 -22.85
C ASP A 242 -17.89 3.34 -24.40
N GLY A 243 -18.89 2.69 -25.00
CA GLY A 243 -19.13 2.66 -26.45
C GLY A 243 -18.34 1.57 -27.20
N SER A 244 -17.64 0.69 -26.48
CA SER A 244 -16.77 -0.35 -27.05
C SER A 244 -17.10 -1.75 -26.48
N HIS A 245 -16.10 -2.59 -26.17
CA HIS A 245 -16.31 -3.96 -25.68
C HIS A 245 -16.45 -4.02 -24.15
N ASP A 246 -15.35 -3.94 -23.39
CA ASP A 246 -15.35 -3.89 -21.92
C ASP A 246 -14.74 -2.57 -21.47
N GLY A 247 -15.39 -1.89 -20.54
CA GLY A 247 -14.83 -0.75 -19.82
C GLY A 247 -14.73 -1.03 -18.32
N VAL A 248 -13.92 -0.23 -17.62
CA VAL A 248 -13.81 -0.28 -16.16
C VAL A 248 -14.54 0.92 -15.59
N PHE A 249 -15.48 0.65 -14.69
CA PHE A 249 -16.31 1.67 -14.05
C PHE A 249 -16.21 1.55 -12.54
N GLY A 250 -16.57 2.62 -11.85
CA GLY A 250 -16.57 2.67 -10.41
C GLY A 250 -17.62 3.60 -9.84
N ARG A 251 -17.89 3.47 -8.55
CA ARG A 251 -18.79 4.36 -7.83
C ARG A 251 -18.38 4.44 -6.36
N LEU A 252 -18.42 5.67 -5.84
CA LEU A 252 -18.22 5.95 -4.43
C LEU A 252 -19.49 5.59 -3.64
N LEU A 253 -19.31 4.86 -2.55
CA LEU A 253 -20.30 4.56 -1.54
C LEU A 253 -19.84 5.15 -0.21
N THR A 254 -20.80 5.41 0.69
CA THR A 254 -20.50 5.59 2.10
C THR A 254 -20.06 4.25 2.70
N SER A 255 -19.40 4.27 3.85
CA SER A 255 -19.05 3.05 4.58
C SER A 255 -20.29 2.26 5.01
N ALA A 256 -21.46 2.90 5.13
CA ALA A 256 -22.75 2.25 5.39
C ALA A 256 -23.38 1.61 4.14
N GLY A 257 -22.74 1.75 2.97
CA GLY A 257 -23.19 1.18 1.70
C GLY A 257 -24.14 2.07 0.91
N ASP A 258 -24.36 3.31 1.32
CA ASP A 258 -25.20 4.26 0.57
C ASP A 258 -24.43 4.80 -0.65
N LEU A 259 -25.14 5.15 -1.72
CA LEU A 259 -24.52 5.70 -2.92
C LEU A 259 -24.07 7.15 -2.67
N ALA A 260 -22.76 7.40 -2.64
CA ALA A 260 -22.16 8.70 -2.29
C ALA A 260 -21.69 9.53 -3.49
N GLY A 261 -21.99 9.09 -4.72
CA GLY A 261 -21.60 9.79 -5.93
C GLY A 261 -22.25 9.23 -7.19
N ASN A 262 -21.90 9.83 -8.32
CA ASN A 262 -22.23 9.28 -9.64
C ASN A 262 -21.32 8.10 -9.97
N GLU A 263 -21.79 7.27 -10.88
CA GLU A 263 -20.93 6.31 -11.56
C GLU A 263 -19.88 7.04 -12.42
N ILE A 264 -18.64 6.55 -12.37
CA ILE A 264 -17.50 7.13 -13.07
C ILE A 264 -16.82 6.08 -13.95
N GLN A 265 -16.35 6.51 -15.12
CA GLN A 265 -15.47 5.70 -15.95
C GLN A 265 -14.04 5.79 -15.40
N ILE A 266 -13.43 4.64 -15.15
CA ILE A 266 -12.08 4.53 -14.61
C ILE A 266 -11.04 4.47 -15.72
N ASN A 267 -11.32 3.70 -16.78
CA ASN A 267 -10.40 3.58 -17.91
C ASN A 267 -10.39 4.86 -18.75
N THR A 268 -9.21 5.30 -19.15
CA THR A 268 -9.05 6.42 -20.10
C THR A 268 -9.09 5.97 -21.56
N THR A 269 -8.64 4.75 -21.84
CA THR A 269 -8.71 4.12 -23.15
C THR A 269 -10.02 3.37 -23.30
N SER A 270 -10.85 3.70 -24.30
CA SER A 270 -12.11 2.98 -24.55
C SER A 270 -12.00 1.89 -25.62
N ILE A 271 -10.96 1.87 -26.45
CA ILE A 271 -10.87 0.91 -27.55
C ILE A 271 -10.69 -0.52 -27.01
N ASN A 272 -11.57 -1.43 -27.43
CA ASN A 272 -11.56 -2.85 -27.08
C ASN A 272 -11.74 -3.12 -25.57
N ARG A 273 -11.01 -4.09 -25.00
CA ARG A 273 -11.26 -4.63 -23.65
C ARG A 273 -10.42 -3.98 -22.56
N GLN A 274 -11.09 -3.38 -21.59
CA GLN A 274 -10.50 -2.93 -20.32
C GLN A 274 -11.13 -3.75 -19.20
N ILE A 275 -10.33 -4.56 -18.50
CA ILE A 275 -10.84 -5.65 -17.68
C ILE A 275 -10.03 -5.84 -16.39
N GLN A 276 -10.58 -6.68 -15.50
CA GLN A 276 -9.93 -7.15 -14.27
C GLN A 276 -9.46 -6.01 -13.35
N PRO A 277 -10.35 -5.07 -12.99
CA PRO A 277 -9.97 -4.00 -12.09
C PRO A 277 -9.65 -4.55 -10.70
N THR A 278 -8.78 -3.84 -10.00
CA THR A 278 -8.55 -3.96 -8.56
C THR A 278 -8.45 -2.57 -7.96
N VAL A 279 -8.83 -2.44 -6.69
CA VAL A 279 -8.81 -1.17 -5.97
C VAL A 279 -8.20 -1.38 -4.59
N ALA A 280 -7.38 -0.42 -4.16
CA ALA A 280 -6.87 -0.31 -2.80
C ALA A 280 -7.09 1.11 -2.30
N ALA A 281 -7.22 1.28 -0.99
CA ALA A 281 -7.20 2.57 -0.31
C ALA A 281 -5.89 2.72 0.47
N ASP A 282 -5.39 3.94 0.62
CA ASP A 282 -4.31 4.26 1.55
C ASP A 282 -4.83 4.90 2.85
N GLU A 283 -3.93 5.10 3.82
CA GLU A 283 -4.21 5.67 5.14
C GLU A 283 -4.70 7.13 5.11
N THR A 284 -4.70 7.76 3.94
CA THR A 284 -5.22 9.11 3.75
C THR A 284 -6.59 9.09 3.06
N GLY A 285 -7.14 7.93 2.71
CA GLY A 285 -8.42 7.82 2.02
C GLY A 285 -8.35 8.06 0.51
N ARG A 286 -7.16 7.98 -0.09
CA ARG A 286 -7.01 7.96 -1.54
C ARG A 286 -7.15 6.53 -2.03
N PHE A 287 -7.74 6.37 -3.20
CA PHE A 287 -7.92 5.07 -3.84
C PHE A 287 -6.97 4.94 -5.04
N LEU A 288 -6.28 3.80 -5.17
CA LEU A 288 -5.58 3.42 -6.39
C LEU A 288 -6.38 2.31 -7.08
N VAL A 289 -6.82 2.58 -8.31
CA VAL A 289 -7.47 1.57 -9.15
C VAL A 289 -6.49 1.13 -10.23
N ALA A 290 -6.23 -0.16 -10.34
CA ALA A 290 -5.42 -0.75 -11.41
C ALA A 290 -6.27 -1.69 -12.27
N TRP A 291 -5.99 -1.77 -13.57
CA TRP A 291 -6.72 -2.61 -14.51
C TRP A 291 -5.84 -3.03 -15.69
N SER A 292 -6.28 -4.07 -16.41
CA SER A 292 -5.68 -4.49 -17.67
C SER A 292 -6.33 -3.71 -18.81
N SER A 293 -5.55 -2.99 -19.62
CA SER A 293 -6.03 -2.20 -20.76
C SER A 293 -5.48 -2.75 -22.07
N PHE A 294 -6.30 -2.73 -23.12
CA PHE A 294 -5.83 -3.05 -24.47
C PHE A 294 -4.86 -2.00 -25.01
N ILE A 295 -3.72 -2.45 -25.56
CA ILE A 295 -2.66 -1.57 -26.10
C ILE A 295 -2.44 -1.71 -27.62
N GLY A 296 -3.33 -2.41 -28.33
CA GLY A 296 -3.21 -2.63 -29.78
C GLY A 296 -2.59 -3.98 -30.14
N GLY A 297 -2.89 -4.50 -31.33
CA GLY A 297 -2.40 -5.81 -31.78
C GLY A 297 -3.27 -7.00 -31.33
N THR A 298 -2.83 -8.22 -31.63
CA THR A 298 -3.59 -9.43 -31.33
C THR A 298 -3.44 -9.81 -29.87
N ALA A 299 -4.49 -9.58 -29.06
CA ALA A 299 -4.56 -9.96 -27.65
C ALA A 299 -3.48 -9.33 -26.73
N SER A 300 -3.08 -8.09 -26.98
CA SER A 300 -2.12 -7.38 -26.12
C SER A 300 -2.84 -6.53 -25.06
N LEU A 301 -2.53 -6.81 -23.80
CA LEU A 301 -2.96 -6.03 -22.63
C LEU A 301 -1.72 -5.51 -21.90
N ASP A 302 -1.85 -4.37 -21.26
CA ASP A 302 -0.87 -3.84 -20.30
C ASP A 302 -1.58 -3.37 -19.02
N LEU A 303 -0.82 -3.18 -17.94
CA LEU A 303 -1.34 -2.73 -16.66
C LEU A 303 -1.36 -1.21 -16.59
N PHE A 304 -2.54 -0.67 -16.32
CA PHE A 304 -2.76 0.74 -16.08
C PHE A 304 -3.23 0.94 -14.64
N ALA A 305 -2.96 2.10 -14.08
CA ALA A 305 -3.49 2.48 -12.79
C ALA A 305 -3.77 3.98 -12.73
N GLN A 306 -4.75 4.34 -11.91
CA GLN A 306 -5.13 5.72 -11.67
C GLN A 306 -5.53 5.91 -10.21
N ARG A 307 -5.09 7.04 -9.65
CA ARG A 307 -5.43 7.45 -8.30
C ARG A 307 -6.70 8.31 -8.30
N TYR A 308 -7.57 8.05 -7.33
CA TYR A 308 -8.81 8.76 -7.07
C TYR A 308 -8.80 9.28 -5.64
N VAL A 309 -9.40 10.45 -5.45
CA VAL A 309 -9.55 11.04 -4.13
C VAL A 309 -10.99 11.51 -3.99
N VAL A 310 -11.57 11.29 -2.81
CA VAL A 310 -12.90 11.82 -2.50
C VAL A 310 -12.80 13.34 -2.47
N GLN A 311 -13.63 14.03 -3.25
CA GLN A 311 -13.60 15.49 -3.24
C GLN A 311 -14.16 16.01 -1.90
N GLY A 312 -13.31 16.71 -1.16
CA GLY A 312 -13.66 17.46 0.06
C GLY A 312 -13.27 18.94 -0.06
N GLU A 313 -13.15 19.63 1.07
CA GLU A 313 -12.55 20.97 1.12
C GLU A 313 -11.12 20.95 0.53
N ASN A 314 -10.65 22.07 -0.04
CA ASN A 314 -9.36 22.17 -0.75
C ASN A 314 -9.19 21.24 -1.98
N GLY A 315 -10.30 20.83 -2.60
CA GLY A 315 -10.25 20.03 -3.83
C GLY A 315 -9.70 18.61 -3.63
N GLY A 316 -9.85 18.06 -2.41
CA GLY A 316 -9.40 16.71 -2.04
C GLY A 316 -7.87 16.60 -1.84
N LEU A 317 -7.20 17.69 -1.46
CA LEU A 317 -5.78 17.66 -1.12
C LEU A 317 -5.58 17.51 0.38
N TYR A 318 -4.67 16.61 0.77
CA TYR A 318 -4.28 16.39 2.16
C TYR A 318 -3.08 17.25 2.53
N PRO A 319 -2.90 17.61 3.82
CA PRO A 319 -1.66 18.22 4.29
C PRO A 319 -0.46 17.35 3.91
N PRO A 320 0.68 17.93 3.50
CA PRO A 320 1.90 17.16 3.37
C PRO A 320 2.39 16.69 4.75
N ASP A 321 3.26 15.68 4.76
CA ASP A 321 4.01 15.32 5.97
C ASP A 321 4.76 16.54 6.52
N SER A 322 4.92 16.57 7.85
CA SER A 322 5.73 17.60 8.48
C SER A 322 7.16 17.53 7.94
N PRO A 323 7.80 18.68 7.66
CA PRO A 323 9.18 18.66 7.21
C PRO A 323 10.11 18.14 8.32
N TYR A 324 11.27 17.65 7.93
CA TYR A 324 12.35 17.26 8.81
C TYR A 324 13.33 18.42 8.91
N ILE A 325 13.78 18.71 10.13
CA ILE A 325 14.70 19.82 10.41
C ILE A 325 16.01 19.26 10.92
N SER A 326 17.12 19.65 10.29
CA SER A 326 18.46 19.31 10.77
C SER A 326 19.32 20.57 10.82
N ALA A 327 20.03 20.77 11.93
CA ALA A 327 20.90 21.92 12.09
C ALA A 327 22.20 21.72 11.32
N LEU A 328 22.54 22.67 10.45
CA LEU A 328 23.78 22.63 9.65
C LEU A 328 24.90 23.37 10.35
N SER A 329 24.58 24.51 10.95
CA SER A 329 25.52 25.38 11.64
C SER A 329 24.81 26.21 12.71
N SER A 330 25.51 27.19 13.26
CA SER A 330 24.94 28.16 14.19
C SER A 330 23.91 29.09 13.55
N THR A 331 23.91 29.23 12.22
CA THR A 331 23.03 30.16 11.51
C THR A 331 22.20 29.51 10.40
N GLU A 332 22.25 28.19 10.28
CA GLU A 332 21.63 27.46 9.17
C GLU A 332 20.91 26.19 9.61
N LEU A 333 19.70 26.00 9.09
CA LEU A 333 18.90 24.79 9.21
C LEU A 333 18.63 24.23 7.81
N SER A 334 18.85 22.93 7.62
CA SER A 334 18.34 22.19 6.47
C SER A 334 16.92 21.73 6.79
N VAL A 335 15.98 22.12 5.94
CA VAL A 335 14.58 21.73 6.02
C VAL A 335 14.27 20.86 4.81
N THR A 336 13.84 19.63 5.06
CA THR A 336 13.60 18.61 4.03
C THR A 336 12.22 18.00 4.18
N TRP A 337 11.68 17.42 3.12
CA TRP A 337 10.40 16.71 3.14
C TRP A 337 10.34 15.66 2.04
N PRO A 338 9.50 14.62 2.20
CA PRO A 338 9.32 13.62 1.16
C PRO A 338 8.68 14.20 -0.10
N GLU A 339 9.05 13.68 -1.27
CA GLU A 339 8.40 14.04 -2.53
C GLU A 339 6.96 13.55 -2.55
N LEU A 340 6.03 14.40 -2.98
CA LEU A 340 4.66 13.99 -3.29
C LEU A 340 4.58 13.28 -4.65
N SER A 341 5.11 12.06 -4.71
CA SER A 341 5.11 11.24 -5.92
C SER A 341 3.70 11.11 -6.53
N GLY A 342 3.63 11.34 -7.85
CA GLY A 342 2.39 11.30 -8.61
C GLY A 342 1.50 12.56 -8.50
N TYR A 343 1.93 13.59 -7.79
CA TYR A 343 1.31 14.91 -7.85
C TYR A 343 2.12 15.83 -8.77
N PRO A 344 1.47 16.58 -9.67
CA PRO A 344 2.14 17.62 -10.44
C PRO A 344 2.31 18.86 -9.53
N VAL A 345 3.21 18.78 -8.55
CA VAL A 345 3.50 19.89 -7.65
C VAL A 345 4.20 21.01 -8.43
N ALA A 346 3.64 22.20 -8.40
CA ALA A 346 4.25 23.40 -8.97
C ALA A 346 5.36 23.92 -8.05
N PHE A 347 5.06 24.03 -6.75
CA PHE A 347 6.00 24.42 -5.71
C PHE A 347 5.46 24.08 -4.31
N TYR A 348 6.34 24.17 -3.32
CA TYR A 348 6.04 24.14 -1.89
C TYR A 348 6.18 25.55 -1.31
N GLU A 349 5.41 25.81 -0.27
CA GLU A 349 5.56 26.95 0.62
C GLU A 349 6.04 26.50 1.98
N LEU A 350 7.23 26.95 2.37
CA LEU A 350 7.74 26.77 3.73
C LEU A 350 7.40 28.00 4.57
N HIS A 351 6.58 27.79 5.59
CA HIS A 351 6.18 28.80 6.58
C HIS A 351 7.07 28.64 7.81
N MET A 352 7.59 29.75 8.34
CA MET A 352 8.46 29.77 9.52
C MET A 352 7.98 30.85 10.49
N ASP A 353 7.68 30.46 11.73
CA ASP A 353 7.29 31.41 12.78
C ASP A 353 8.51 32.21 13.26
N GLY A 354 8.33 33.52 13.48
CA GLY A 354 9.33 34.37 14.16
C GLY A 354 10.41 35.03 13.29
N GLY A 355 10.34 35.00 11.95
CA GLY A 355 11.39 35.65 11.14
C GLY A 355 11.09 36.07 9.70
N LEU A 356 10.04 35.57 9.05
CA LEU A 356 9.73 35.92 7.66
C LEU A 356 8.28 36.41 7.53
N SER A 357 8.08 37.56 6.87
CA SER A 357 6.76 38.11 6.57
C SER A 357 6.06 37.39 5.41
N SER A 358 6.72 36.47 4.72
CA SER A 358 6.20 35.72 3.57
C SER A 358 6.82 34.32 3.52
N PRO A 359 6.05 33.31 3.08
CA PRO A 359 6.56 31.95 2.97
C PRO A 359 7.65 31.85 1.90
N MET A 360 8.59 30.93 2.10
CA MET A 360 9.63 30.62 1.11
C MET A 360 9.08 29.66 0.06
N ILE A 361 9.26 29.99 -1.22
CA ILE A 361 8.82 29.15 -2.35
C ILE A 361 9.94 28.20 -2.75
N VAL A 362 9.65 26.90 -2.77
CA VAL A 362 10.64 25.84 -3.01
C VAL A 362 10.13 24.84 -4.04
N THR A 363 10.90 24.54 -5.07
CA THR A 363 10.51 23.55 -6.12
C THR A 363 11.11 22.17 -5.90
N GLY A 364 11.99 22.01 -4.90
CA GLY A 364 12.60 20.73 -4.52
C GLY A 364 12.06 20.18 -3.20
N MET A 365 12.71 19.13 -2.71
CA MET A 365 12.42 18.46 -1.42
C MET A 365 13.25 19.02 -0.24
N GLN A 366 14.02 20.08 -0.48
CA GLN A 366 14.98 20.60 0.48
C GLN A 366 15.20 22.09 0.29
N ILE A 367 15.41 22.80 1.39
CA ILE A 367 15.92 24.17 1.43
C ILE A 367 16.83 24.36 2.65
N ALA A 368 17.95 25.06 2.47
CA ALA A 368 18.75 25.59 3.56
C ALA A 368 18.19 26.96 3.96
N VAL A 369 17.72 27.07 5.20
CA VAL A 369 17.27 28.33 5.80
C VAL A 369 18.46 28.94 6.51
N ILE A 370 18.90 30.11 6.03
CA ILE A 370 20.15 30.76 6.44
C ILE A 370 19.88 32.07 7.20
N ASN A 371 20.93 32.68 7.75
CA ASN A 371 20.88 33.91 8.56
C ASN A 371 20.01 33.79 9.83
N LEU A 372 19.97 32.60 10.42
CA LEU A 372 19.29 32.34 11.67
C LEU A 372 20.18 32.72 12.87
N SER A 373 19.58 32.87 14.04
CA SER A 373 20.31 33.19 15.27
C SER A 373 20.87 31.91 15.91
N PRO A 374 22.11 31.92 16.44
CA PRO A 374 22.68 30.78 17.17
C PRO A 374 21.80 30.27 18.31
N GLY A 375 21.73 28.95 18.46
CA GLY A 375 21.03 28.25 19.54
C GLY A 375 19.51 28.46 19.62
N THR A 376 18.89 29.02 18.58
CA THR A 376 17.50 29.51 18.59
C THR A 376 16.53 28.49 17.99
N HIS A 377 15.33 28.39 18.56
CA HIS A 377 14.26 27.52 18.07
C HIS A 377 13.38 28.25 17.05
N TYR A 378 13.01 27.53 15.99
CA TYR A 378 12.11 27.97 14.94
C TYR A 378 11.06 26.90 14.68
N THR A 379 9.83 27.33 14.40
CA THR A 379 8.73 26.42 14.05
C THR A 379 8.45 26.51 12.55
N PHE A 380 8.32 25.36 11.89
CA PHE A 380 8.09 25.24 10.45
C PHE A 380 6.78 24.52 10.13
N ARG A 381 6.16 24.92 9.02
CA ARG A 381 5.03 24.21 8.39
C ARG A 381 5.17 24.23 6.88
N LEU A 382 4.67 23.19 6.22
CA LEU A 382 4.77 23.03 4.78
C LEU A 382 3.37 22.99 4.14
N LEU A 383 3.25 23.60 2.96
CA LEU A 383 2.11 23.47 2.07
C LEU A 383 2.63 23.20 0.65
N TYR A 384 1.83 22.55 -0.20
CA TYR A 384 2.13 22.41 -1.63
C TYR A 384 1.01 22.98 -2.49
N GLU A 385 1.39 23.49 -3.66
CA GLU A 385 0.49 23.89 -4.72
C GLU A 385 0.70 23.02 -5.96
N LEU A 386 -0.39 22.55 -6.56
CA LEU A 386 -0.35 21.80 -7.82
C LEU A 386 -0.32 22.73 -9.02
N THR A 387 0.11 22.23 -10.17
CA THR A 387 0.12 22.98 -11.44
C THR A 387 -1.27 23.45 -11.91
N ASP A 388 -2.35 22.89 -11.35
CA ASP A 388 -3.73 23.32 -11.59
C ASP A 388 -4.22 24.42 -10.62
N GLY A 389 -3.35 24.89 -9.72
CA GLY A 389 -3.62 25.96 -8.75
C GLY A 389 -4.32 25.51 -7.47
N ARG A 390 -4.63 24.21 -7.30
CA ARG A 390 -5.12 23.70 -6.01
C ARG A 390 -4.00 23.68 -4.98
N ARG A 391 -4.33 24.09 -3.76
CA ARG A 391 -3.40 24.21 -2.63
C ARG A 391 -3.81 23.28 -1.50
N SER A 392 -2.84 22.61 -0.88
CA SER A 392 -3.08 21.77 0.28
C SER A 392 -3.37 22.59 1.55
N PRO A 393 -3.90 21.99 2.61
CA PRO A 393 -3.72 22.53 3.96
C PRO A 393 -2.22 22.55 4.36
N LEU A 394 -1.90 23.30 5.43
CA LEU A 394 -0.57 23.28 6.06
C LEU A 394 -0.35 21.95 6.81
N SER A 395 0.89 21.46 6.80
CA SER A 395 1.35 20.37 7.65
C SER A 395 1.17 20.69 9.13
N ALA A 396 1.30 19.66 9.98
CA ALA A 396 1.53 19.89 11.40
C ALA A 396 2.83 20.70 11.63
N PRO A 397 2.90 21.52 12.70
CA PRO A 397 4.11 22.25 13.04
C PRO A 397 5.23 21.32 13.50
N VAL A 398 6.45 21.63 13.09
CA VAL A 398 7.68 21.00 13.58
C VAL A 398 8.64 22.06 14.10
N GLU A 399 9.37 21.77 15.16
CA GLU A 399 10.40 22.66 15.70
C GLU A 399 11.80 22.20 15.28
N GLY A 400 12.69 23.15 15.05
CA GLY A 400 14.11 22.91 14.89
C GLY A 400 14.94 23.99 15.58
N ARG A 401 16.14 23.63 16.02
CA ARG A 401 17.07 24.51 16.73
C ARG A 401 18.39 24.58 15.99
N THR A 402 18.90 25.79 15.74
CA THR A 402 20.29 25.96 15.23
C THR A 402 21.30 25.53 16.28
N TRP A 403 22.53 25.22 15.86
CA TRP A 403 23.61 25.00 16.81
C TRP A 403 24.02 26.29 17.53
N GLY A 404 24.75 26.14 18.64
CA GLY A 404 25.48 27.26 19.27
C GLY A 404 26.63 27.76 18.38
N GLU A 405 27.29 28.85 18.78
CA GLU A 405 28.51 29.31 18.11
C GLU A 405 29.64 28.28 18.29
N ASP A 406 30.42 28.06 17.23
CA ASP A 406 31.71 27.36 17.30
C ASP A 406 32.74 28.34 17.89
N LEU A 407 33.00 28.23 19.20
CA LEU A 407 33.88 29.17 19.91
C LEU A 407 35.35 28.77 19.80
N ASN A 408 35.62 27.50 19.50
CA ASN A 408 36.98 26.98 19.40
C ASN A 408 37.55 27.05 17.97
N GLY A 409 36.68 27.24 16.96
CA GLY A 409 36.99 27.46 15.55
C GLY A 409 37.46 26.21 14.81
N ASP A 410 37.14 25.01 15.30
CA ASP A 410 37.55 23.74 14.70
C ASP A 410 36.60 23.25 13.59
N GLY A 411 35.50 23.97 13.35
CA GLY A 411 34.51 23.69 12.32
C GLY A 411 33.40 22.74 12.78
N LEU A 412 33.42 22.29 14.04
CA LEU A 412 32.33 21.58 14.68
C LEU A 412 31.57 22.50 15.64
N PRO A 413 30.24 22.38 15.76
CA PRO A 413 29.53 23.16 16.75
C PRO A 413 29.81 22.68 18.19
N ASP A 414 30.17 23.61 19.07
CA ASP A 414 30.43 23.34 20.51
C ASP A 414 29.27 22.58 21.19
N ASP A 415 28.01 22.97 20.94
CA ASP A 415 26.82 22.29 21.49
C ASP A 415 26.72 20.82 21.02
N TRP A 416 27.17 20.52 19.80
CA TRP A 416 27.21 19.16 19.27
C TRP A 416 28.35 18.36 19.92
N GLN A 417 29.55 18.95 20.00
CA GLN A 417 30.68 18.31 20.69
C GLN A 417 30.36 18.03 22.16
N ALA A 418 29.73 18.98 22.86
CA ALA A 418 29.29 18.83 24.24
C ALA A 418 28.28 17.69 24.40
N SER A 419 27.38 17.50 23.42
CA SER A 419 26.39 16.42 23.45
C SER A 419 27.00 15.01 23.37
N ILE A 420 28.23 14.91 22.83
CA ILE A 420 28.94 13.63 22.63
C ILE A 420 29.99 13.41 23.74
N TRP A 421 30.83 14.41 24.00
CA TRP A 421 32.00 14.31 24.89
C TRP A 421 31.82 15.03 26.24
N GLY A 422 30.68 15.65 26.48
CA GLY A 422 30.37 16.39 27.71
C GLY A 422 30.85 17.85 27.67
N ASP A 423 30.55 18.62 28.71
CA ASP A 423 30.64 20.09 28.70
C ASP A 423 32.06 20.68 28.76
N ASN A 424 33.13 19.87 28.79
CA ASN A 424 34.50 20.36 28.92
C ASN A 424 35.21 20.42 27.55
N PRO A 425 35.45 21.62 26.97
CA PRO A 425 36.04 21.74 25.64
C PRO A 425 37.45 21.18 25.50
N ALA A 426 38.18 21.03 26.61
CA ALA A 426 39.52 20.45 26.59
C ALA A 426 39.53 18.95 26.25
N ASP A 427 38.38 18.28 26.38
CA ASP A 427 38.23 16.85 26.12
C ASP A 427 37.70 16.56 24.70
N TRP A 428 37.37 17.60 23.91
CA TRP A 428 36.78 17.45 22.58
C TRP A 428 37.86 17.13 21.54
N PRO A 429 37.75 16.02 20.79
CA PRO A 429 38.66 15.72 19.71
C PRO A 429 38.41 16.65 18.51
N ALA A 430 39.46 16.93 17.73
CA ALA A 430 39.37 17.78 16.55
C ALA A 430 38.49 17.16 15.45
N GLY A 431 37.92 18.01 14.59
CA GLY A 431 37.04 17.57 13.51
C GLY A 431 37.66 16.59 12.51
N ASP A 432 38.97 16.61 12.30
CA ASP A 432 39.70 15.68 11.41
C ASP A 432 40.10 14.35 12.08
N THR A 433 39.83 14.21 13.38
CA THR A 433 40.11 12.97 14.14
C THR A 433 39.05 11.92 13.86
N ASP A 434 39.46 10.65 13.73
CA ASP A 434 38.60 9.47 13.70
C ASP A 434 38.59 8.85 15.10
N SER A 435 37.55 9.16 15.89
CA SER A 435 37.52 8.89 17.33
C SER A 435 37.19 7.45 17.70
N ASP A 436 36.47 6.72 16.85
CA ASP A 436 36.12 5.31 17.06
C ASP A 436 36.83 4.33 16.10
N GLY A 437 37.61 4.85 15.15
CA GLY A 437 38.52 4.09 14.30
C GLY A 437 37.83 3.41 13.11
N ASP A 438 36.70 3.92 12.67
CA ASP A 438 35.90 3.33 11.59
C ASP A 438 36.20 3.91 10.19
N GLY A 439 37.10 4.89 10.13
CA GLY A 439 37.55 5.57 8.92
C GLY A 439 36.82 6.87 8.61
N ALA A 440 35.84 7.29 9.42
CA ALA A 440 35.19 8.59 9.32
C ALA A 440 35.79 9.58 10.33
N SER A 441 36.18 10.77 9.86
CA SER A 441 36.52 11.87 10.78
C SER A 441 35.26 12.37 11.50
N ASN A 442 35.41 12.93 12.70
CA ASN A 442 34.31 13.52 13.48
C ASN A 442 33.50 14.56 12.68
N PHE A 443 34.14 15.31 11.78
CA PHE A 443 33.46 16.24 10.87
C PHE A 443 32.61 15.52 9.82
N ALA A 444 33.08 14.40 9.29
CA ALA A 444 32.31 13.57 8.37
C ALA A 444 31.12 12.92 9.08
N GLU A 445 31.31 12.47 10.32
CA GLU A 445 30.26 11.96 11.21
C GLU A 445 29.18 13.02 11.48
N PHE A 446 29.59 14.24 11.84
CA PHE A 446 28.69 15.38 12.02
C PHE A 446 27.83 15.64 10.78
N LEU A 447 28.46 15.69 9.59
CA LEU A 447 27.76 15.92 8.32
C LEU A 447 26.80 14.77 7.99
N ALA A 448 27.22 13.53 8.22
CA ALA A 448 26.42 12.32 7.98
C ALA A 448 25.31 12.11 9.03
N GLY A 449 25.33 12.84 10.14
CA GLY A 449 24.39 12.66 11.25
C GLY A 449 24.62 11.36 12.01
N THR A 450 25.86 10.91 12.05
CA THR A 450 26.31 9.67 12.71
C THR A 450 27.01 9.96 14.04
N ASN A 451 27.47 8.92 14.73
CA ASN A 451 27.93 9.03 16.12
C ASN A 451 29.43 8.67 16.19
N PRO A 452 30.32 9.65 16.41
CA PRO A 452 31.78 9.45 16.35
C PRO A 452 32.35 8.63 17.52
N MET A 453 31.50 8.08 18.38
CA MET A 453 31.84 7.20 19.49
C MET A 453 31.33 5.77 19.28
N ASP A 454 30.72 5.46 18.13
CA ASP A 454 30.17 4.16 17.78
C ASP A 454 30.51 3.79 16.34
N ALA A 455 31.57 2.98 16.18
CA ALA A 455 32.06 2.50 14.88
C ALA A 455 31.02 1.73 14.04
N ALA A 456 29.85 1.36 14.61
CA ALA A 456 28.72 0.81 13.84
C ALA A 456 27.87 1.91 13.19
N SER A 457 27.81 3.09 13.79
CA SER A 457 27.07 4.27 13.35
C SER A 457 27.94 5.13 12.44
N VAL A 458 28.03 4.77 11.17
CA VAL A 458 28.75 5.54 10.13
C VAL A 458 28.09 5.32 8.78
N LEU A 459 28.18 6.32 7.89
CA LEU A 459 27.68 6.19 6.53
C LEU A 459 28.52 5.17 5.74
N LYS A 460 27.97 3.98 5.54
CA LYS A 460 28.58 2.85 4.85
C LYS A 460 27.84 2.54 3.57
N THR A 461 28.61 2.31 2.50
CA THR A 461 28.09 1.82 1.22
C THR A 461 28.44 0.35 1.02
N HIS A 462 27.55 -0.40 0.41
CA HIS A 462 27.74 -1.80 0.07
C HIS A 462 27.43 -2.05 -1.41
N MET A 463 28.26 -2.87 -2.05
CA MET A 463 28.13 -3.23 -3.46
C MET A 463 28.03 -4.75 -3.58
N GLN A 464 26.89 -5.25 -4.06
CA GLN A 464 26.60 -6.68 -4.15
C GLN A 464 26.26 -7.10 -5.58
N ARG A 465 26.83 -8.21 -6.06
CA ARG A 465 26.42 -8.82 -7.34
C ARG A 465 25.08 -9.55 -7.16
N THR A 466 24.17 -9.34 -8.09
CA THR A 466 22.85 -9.98 -8.16
C THR A 466 22.64 -10.64 -9.53
N LEU A 467 21.56 -11.41 -9.69
CA LEU A 467 21.19 -11.99 -10.99
C LEU A 467 20.85 -10.93 -12.06
N GLN A 468 20.50 -9.71 -11.63
CA GLN A 468 20.04 -8.62 -12.49
C GLN A 468 21.14 -7.57 -12.76
N GLY A 469 22.37 -7.78 -12.25
CA GLY A 469 23.47 -6.82 -12.32
C GLY A 469 24.10 -6.57 -10.95
N MET A 470 24.40 -5.31 -10.64
CA MET A 470 24.95 -4.92 -9.34
C MET A 470 23.88 -4.20 -8.51
N ARG A 471 23.97 -4.31 -7.19
CA ARG A 471 23.15 -3.57 -6.23
C ARG A 471 24.09 -2.70 -5.41
N PHE A 472 23.84 -1.40 -5.41
CA PHE A 472 24.54 -0.43 -4.58
C PHE A 472 23.60 0.07 -3.50
N SER A 473 23.97 -0.10 -2.24
CA SER A 473 23.12 0.24 -1.09
C SER A 473 23.89 0.97 0.00
N TRP A 474 23.20 1.74 0.83
CA TRP A 474 23.80 2.47 1.96
C TRP A 474 22.79 2.64 3.11
N ASN A 475 23.29 2.86 4.32
CA ASN A 475 22.45 3.28 5.44
C ASN A 475 22.12 4.77 5.33
N THR A 476 20.95 5.16 5.82
CA THR A 476 20.45 6.54 5.76
C THR A 476 20.03 7.05 7.13
N GLN A 477 20.02 8.37 7.29
CA GLN A 477 19.34 9.04 8.40
C GLN A 477 17.97 9.51 7.92
N LEU A 478 16.93 9.24 8.71
CA LEU A 478 15.56 9.65 8.39
C LEU A 478 15.51 11.17 8.20
N GLY A 479 14.87 11.63 7.12
CA GLY A 479 14.77 13.05 6.80
C GLY A 479 15.94 13.60 5.99
N PHE A 480 17.05 12.88 5.85
CA PHE A 480 18.18 13.37 5.06
C PHE A 480 17.95 13.11 3.56
N VAL A 481 18.62 13.89 2.71
CA VAL A 481 18.54 13.73 1.25
C VAL A 481 19.89 13.26 0.73
N TYR A 482 19.87 12.22 -0.11
CA TYR A 482 21.08 11.59 -0.64
C TYR A 482 21.11 11.69 -2.18
N GLN A 483 22.28 12.01 -2.74
CA GLN A 483 22.53 11.98 -4.18
C GLN A 483 23.52 10.87 -4.51
N VAL A 484 23.07 9.92 -5.32
CA VAL A 484 23.98 8.94 -5.91
C VAL A 484 24.74 9.59 -7.06
N GLN A 485 26.03 9.33 -7.14
CA GLN A 485 26.88 9.77 -8.25
C GLN A 485 27.66 8.60 -8.83
N ARG A 486 27.88 8.65 -10.14
CA ARG A 486 28.73 7.73 -10.90
C ARG A 486 29.86 8.47 -11.58
N ALA A 487 30.97 7.78 -11.79
CA ALA A 487 32.10 8.32 -12.53
C ALA A 487 32.86 7.20 -13.25
N SER A 488 33.39 7.48 -14.45
CA SER A 488 34.30 6.56 -15.14
C SER A 488 35.72 6.59 -14.56
N ASN A 489 36.03 7.60 -13.75
CA ASN A 489 37.28 7.79 -13.02
C ASN A 489 37.00 8.51 -11.69
N LEU A 490 37.99 8.68 -10.81
CA LEU A 490 37.76 9.27 -9.48
C LEU A 490 37.60 10.80 -9.46
N THR A 491 37.56 11.48 -10.61
CA THR A 491 37.55 12.96 -10.68
C THR A 491 36.32 13.56 -11.38
N GLY A 492 35.70 12.85 -12.33
CA GLY A 492 34.54 13.31 -13.09
C GLY A 492 33.23 12.65 -12.66
N TRP A 493 32.58 13.20 -11.64
CA TRP A 493 31.33 12.66 -11.09
C TRP A 493 30.09 13.27 -11.73
N SER A 494 29.10 12.42 -12.02
CA SER A 494 27.78 12.81 -12.53
C SER A 494 26.68 12.20 -11.67
N ASN A 495 25.59 12.92 -11.46
CA ASN A 495 24.44 12.44 -10.71
C ASN A 495 23.75 11.26 -11.40
N VAL A 496 23.37 10.25 -10.62
CA VAL A 496 22.51 9.14 -11.02
C VAL A 496 21.13 9.40 -10.48
N GLY A 497 20.20 9.75 -11.37
CA GLY A 497 18.83 10.13 -10.97
C GLY A 497 18.77 11.43 -10.16
N THR A 498 17.60 11.69 -9.60
CA THR A 498 17.33 12.83 -8.71
C THR A 498 17.81 12.55 -7.28
N PRO A 499 17.99 13.59 -6.44
CA PRO A 499 18.19 13.42 -5.01
C PRO A 499 17.06 12.60 -4.37
N ARG A 500 17.40 11.81 -3.35
CA ARG A 500 16.53 10.81 -2.75
C ARG A 500 16.32 11.13 -1.28
N PHE A 501 15.08 11.41 -0.90
CA PHE A 501 14.70 11.59 0.49
C PHE A 501 14.73 10.24 1.22
N ALA A 502 15.36 10.19 2.40
CA ALA A 502 15.44 9.00 3.22
C ALA A 502 14.19 8.82 4.08
N TYR A 503 13.36 7.85 3.72
CA TYR A 503 12.15 7.44 4.46
C TYR A 503 12.45 6.52 5.65
N GLY A 504 13.70 6.06 5.79
CA GLY A 504 14.09 5.10 6.81
C GLY A 504 15.60 5.08 7.02
N ASN A 505 16.13 3.92 7.39
CA ASN A 505 17.55 3.73 7.71
C ASN A 505 18.38 3.08 6.59
N PHE A 506 17.79 2.88 5.40
CA PHE A 506 18.42 2.19 4.29
C PHE A 506 17.85 2.65 2.94
N ASP A 507 18.71 2.74 1.91
CA ASP A 507 18.31 2.95 0.51
C ASP A 507 19.25 2.18 -0.44
N LEU A 508 18.81 1.94 -1.67
CA LEU A 508 19.57 1.25 -2.70
C LEU A 508 19.23 1.72 -4.12
N ILE A 509 20.15 1.43 -5.05
CA ILE A 509 19.89 1.43 -6.49
C ILE A 509 20.31 0.08 -7.10
N GLN A 510 19.59 -0.30 -8.14
CA GLN A 510 19.95 -1.42 -9.00
C GLN A 510 20.71 -0.89 -10.22
N ILE A 511 21.87 -1.46 -10.50
CA ILE A 511 22.74 -1.11 -11.63
C ILE A 511 22.68 -2.27 -12.62
N SER A 512 22.28 -1.99 -13.86
CA SER A 512 22.10 -3.03 -14.89
C SER A 512 23.42 -3.74 -15.19
N ALA A 513 23.35 -5.03 -15.53
CA ALA A 513 24.49 -5.80 -16.01
C ALA A 513 25.06 -5.29 -17.36
N GLU A 514 24.27 -4.50 -18.09
CA GLU A 514 24.65 -3.92 -19.38
C GLU A 514 25.40 -2.58 -19.26
N GLU A 515 25.52 -2.02 -18.06
CA GLU A 515 26.23 -0.76 -17.85
C GLU A 515 27.76 -0.95 -17.82
N ASP A 516 28.48 0.05 -18.37
CA ASP A 516 29.93 0.10 -18.31
C ASP A 516 30.43 0.15 -16.84
N PRO A 517 31.58 -0.46 -16.54
CA PRO A 517 32.20 -0.35 -15.22
C PRO A 517 32.41 1.10 -14.81
N ALA A 518 31.92 1.46 -13.63
CA ALA A 518 32.01 2.81 -13.08
C ALA A 518 32.23 2.77 -11.56
N PHE A 519 32.77 3.85 -11.03
CA PHE A 519 32.80 4.13 -9.60
C PHE A 519 31.48 4.75 -9.17
N TYR A 520 31.00 4.37 -7.99
CA TYR A 520 29.78 4.89 -7.39
C TYR A 520 30.10 5.47 -6.02
N ARG A 521 29.42 6.57 -5.68
CA ARG A 521 29.40 7.14 -4.34
C ARG A 521 28.01 7.67 -4.02
N VAL A 522 27.76 7.87 -2.74
CA VAL A 522 26.59 8.60 -2.25
C VAL A 522 27.05 9.86 -1.54
N ILE A 523 26.35 10.96 -1.75
CA ILE A 523 26.57 12.23 -1.05
C ILE A 523 25.33 12.53 -0.22
N CYS A 524 25.51 12.81 1.07
CA CYS A 524 24.46 13.43 1.88
C CYS A 524 24.39 14.92 1.52
N LEU A 525 23.24 15.35 0.99
CA LEU A 525 22.96 16.76 0.72
C LEU A 525 22.46 17.38 2.03
N ARG A 526 23.39 17.90 2.82
CA ARG A 526 23.09 18.71 3.99
C ARG A 526 23.52 20.15 3.75
#